data_AF-A0A822FLI1-F1
#
_entry.id   AF-A0A822FLI1-F1
#
_cell.length_a   1.000
_cell.length_b   1.000
_cell.length_c   1.000
_cell.angle_alpha   90.00
_cell.angle_beta   90.00
_cell.angle_gamma   90.00
#
_symmetry.space_group_name_H-M   'P 1'
#
loop_
_entity.id
_entity.type
_entity.pdbx_description
1 polymer ?
#
loop_
_entity_poly.entity_id
_entity_poly.type
_entity_poly.pdbx_seq_one_letter_code
_entity_poly.pdbx_strand_id
1 'polypeptide(L)'
;MKHDVHLPNFEDQDKLAFLIFNVFTPDECQQWIGLSEQRGYSTATVNVGGGMSQLMTDFRNSDRLGLNERLRFLRYDPGQYFEPHMDGEFHRNDGSNEQSFITIQLYLNEGYKGGATTFVHYSDCTRNVPCVPRTG
;
A
#
# COMPACT_ATOMS: atom_id res chain seq x y z
N MET A 1 0.43 -19.31 6.04
CA MET A 1 0.69 -19.16 7.49
C MET A 1 0.79 -17.67 7.79
N LYS A 2 0.11 -17.19 8.84
CA LYS A 2 0.15 -15.78 9.29
C LYS A 2 1.48 -15.49 10.00
N HIS A 3 2.07 -14.32 9.77
CA HIS A 3 3.24 -13.84 10.48
C HIS A 3 2.96 -12.46 11.08
N ASP A 4 2.88 -12.37 12.41
CA ASP A 4 2.61 -11.12 13.11
C ASP A 4 3.80 -10.14 13.02
N VAL A 5 3.49 -8.88 12.74
CA VAL A 5 4.47 -7.78 12.70
C VAL A 5 4.39 -7.04 14.02
N HIS A 6 5.50 -6.97 14.74
CA HIS A 6 5.61 -6.17 15.95
C HIS A 6 5.79 -4.71 15.56
N LEU A 7 4.79 -3.86 15.84
CA LEU A 7 4.84 -2.45 15.51
C LEU A 7 5.89 -1.72 16.37
N PRO A 8 6.58 -0.71 15.80
CA PRO A 8 7.74 -0.12 16.45
C PRO A 8 7.38 0.78 17.64
N ASN A 9 6.19 1.39 17.64
CA ASN A 9 5.77 2.32 18.69
C ASN A 9 5.01 1.60 19.81
N PHE A 10 5.26 1.99 21.05
CA PHE A 10 4.57 1.43 22.22
C PHE A 10 3.07 1.76 22.26
N GLU A 11 2.67 2.88 21.66
CA GLU A 11 1.26 3.30 21.56
C GLU A 11 0.46 2.46 20.56
N ASP A 12 1.13 1.69 19.70
CA ASP A 12 0.51 0.89 18.65
C ASP A 12 0.38 -0.60 19.03
N GLN A 13 0.61 -0.97 20.30
CA GLN A 13 0.65 -2.37 20.74
C GLN A 13 -0.70 -3.09 20.68
N ASP A 14 -1.81 -2.34 20.64
CA ASP A 14 -3.17 -2.85 20.43
C ASP A 14 -3.57 -2.90 18.95
N LYS A 15 -2.74 -2.36 18.05
CA LYS A 15 -3.00 -2.33 16.61
C LYS A 15 -2.54 -3.63 15.93
N LEU A 16 -3.11 -3.88 14.77
CA LEU A 16 -2.92 -5.10 14.00
C LEU A 16 -2.05 -4.85 12.77
N ALA A 17 -0.97 -5.63 12.64
CA ALA A 17 -0.22 -5.78 11.40
C ALA A 17 0.30 -7.21 11.29
N PHE A 18 0.07 -7.86 10.14
CA PHE A 18 0.59 -9.20 9.89
C PHE A 18 0.75 -9.43 8.39
N LEU A 19 1.58 -10.41 8.06
CA LEU A 19 1.83 -10.88 6.70
C LEU A 19 1.17 -12.24 6.49
N ILE A 20 0.59 -12.44 5.31
CA ILE A 20 0.19 -13.75 4.79
C ILE A 20 0.95 -13.94 3.49
N PHE A 21 1.65 -15.06 3.37
CA PHE A 21 2.43 -15.40 2.17
C PHE A 21 1.71 -16.42 1.31
N ASN A 22 1.96 -16.34 0.01
CA ASN A 22 1.41 -17.20 -1.04
C ASN A 22 -0.13 -17.15 -1.10
N VAL A 23 -0.70 -15.95 -0.94
CA VAL A 23 -2.10 -15.62 -1.24
C VAL A 23 -2.39 -15.85 -2.72
N PHE A 24 -1.45 -15.48 -3.58
CA PHE A 24 -1.46 -15.80 -5.00
C PHE A 24 -0.25 -16.65 -5.37
N THR A 25 -0.43 -17.50 -6.38
CA THR A 25 0.69 -18.14 -7.06
C THR A 25 1.49 -17.12 -7.87
N PRO A 26 2.75 -17.41 -8.21
CA PRO A 26 3.54 -16.55 -9.10
C PRO A 26 2.85 -16.29 -10.45
N ASP A 27 2.17 -17.29 -11.01
CA ASP A 27 1.46 -17.16 -12.29
C ASP A 27 0.25 -16.21 -12.17
N GLU A 28 -0.53 -16.31 -11.09
CA GLU A 28 -1.62 -15.36 -10.82
C GLU A 28 -1.10 -13.93 -10.63
N CYS A 29 0.04 -13.77 -9.95
CA CYS A 29 0.69 -12.46 -9.82
C CYS A 29 1.08 -11.88 -11.19
N GLN A 30 1.65 -12.68 -12.08
CA GLN A 30 1.99 -12.25 -13.44
C GLN A 30 0.74 -11.91 -14.27
N GLN A 31 -0.35 -12.66 -14.11
CA GLN A 31 -1.62 -12.34 -14.77
C GLN A 31 -2.18 -11.00 -14.30
N TRP A 32 -2.14 -10.71 -12.99
CA TRP A 32 -2.56 -9.43 -12.45
C TRP A 32 -1.68 -8.27 -12.92
N ILE A 33 -0.36 -8.45 -12.95
CA ILE A 33 0.58 -7.47 -13.50
C ILE A 33 0.24 -7.20 -14.97
N GLY A 34 0.13 -8.25 -15.80
CA GLY A 34 -0.18 -8.12 -17.22
C GLY A 34 -1.50 -7.39 -17.48
N LEU A 35 -2.56 -7.70 -16.71
CA LEU A 35 -3.84 -7.00 -16.78
C LEU A 35 -3.68 -5.50 -16.44
N SER A 36 -2.94 -5.18 -15.39
CA SER A 36 -2.76 -3.81 -14.94
C SER A 36 -1.93 -2.97 -15.91
N GLU A 37 -0.85 -3.53 -16.47
CA GLU A 37 -0.02 -2.88 -17.50
C GLU A 37 -0.81 -2.66 -18.79
N GLN A 38 -1.64 -3.63 -19.20
CA GLN A 38 -2.50 -3.48 -20.39
C GLN A 38 -3.51 -2.33 -20.25
N ARG A 39 -4.06 -2.13 -19.05
CA ARG A 39 -5.00 -1.03 -18.77
C ARG A 39 -4.32 0.33 -18.67
N GLY A 40 -3.02 0.35 -18.39
CA GLY A 40 -2.23 1.55 -18.23
C GLY A 40 -2.40 2.19 -16.86
N TYR A 41 -1.42 3.01 -16.50
CA TYR A 41 -1.36 3.72 -15.22
C TYR A 41 -1.41 5.22 -15.42
N SER A 42 -1.87 5.93 -14.39
CA SER A 42 -1.80 7.38 -14.30
C SER A 42 -1.03 7.78 -13.04
N THR A 43 -0.40 8.96 -13.08
CA THR A 43 0.30 9.50 -11.92
C THR A 43 -0.62 9.58 -10.70
N ALA A 44 -0.15 9.06 -9.58
CA ALA A 44 -0.94 8.94 -8.38
C ALA A 44 -0.98 10.26 -7.60
N THR A 45 -2.19 10.79 -7.39
CA THR A 45 -2.43 11.94 -6.51
C THR A 45 -2.54 11.53 -5.03
N VAL A 46 -2.30 12.48 -4.13
CA VAL A 46 -2.47 12.35 -2.68
C VAL A 46 -3.87 12.83 -2.30
N ASN A 47 -4.57 12.07 -1.46
CA ASN A 47 -5.84 12.52 -0.87
C ASN A 47 -5.53 13.55 0.21
N VAL A 48 -6.11 14.75 0.10
CA VAL A 48 -5.88 15.86 1.03
C VAL A 48 -7.13 16.18 1.86
N GLY A 49 -8.11 15.27 1.87
CA GLY A 49 -9.39 15.43 2.57
C GLY A 49 -10.45 16.14 1.73
N GLY A 50 -11.70 16.12 2.22
CA GLY A 50 -12.82 16.84 1.58
C GLY A 50 -13.19 16.37 0.17
N GLY A 51 -12.82 15.14 -0.20
CA GLY A 51 -13.00 14.63 -1.58
C GLY A 51 -11.99 15.17 -2.58
N MET A 52 -10.96 15.90 -2.13
CA MET A 52 -9.95 16.51 -2.97
C MET A 52 -8.70 15.62 -3.07
N SER A 53 -8.08 15.62 -4.24
CA SER A 53 -6.77 15.03 -4.43
C SER A 53 -5.85 15.97 -5.19
N GLN A 54 -4.57 15.98 -4.83
CA GLN A 54 -3.57 16.88 -5.42
C GLN A 54 -2.34 16.11 -5.88
N LEU A 55 -1.69 16.63 -6.91
CA LEU A 55 -0.38 16.16 -7.34
C LEU A 55 0.68 16.75 -6.41
N MET A 56 1.33 15.92 -5.61
CA MET A 56 2.35 16.32 -4.63
C MET A 56 3.60 15.44 -4.82
N THR A 57 4.40 15.73 -5.85
CA THR A 57 5.52 14.87 -6.27
C THR A 57 6.63 14.72 -5.23
N ASP A 58 6.75 15.67 -4.31
CA ASP A 58 7.70 15.63 -3.19
C ASP A 58 7.22 14.76 -2.01
N PHE A 59 5.97 14.30 -2.06
CA PHE A 59 5.38 13.39 -1.07
C PHE A 59 5.10 12.01 -1.67
N ARG A 60 4.76 11.99 -2.96
CA ARG A 60 4.49 10.78 -3.73
C ARG A 60 4.78 11.01 -5.20
N ASN A 61 5.63 10.19 -5.78
CA ASN A 61 5.99 10.24 -7.20
C ASN A 61 5.78 8.89 -7.91
N SER A 62 4.76 8.14 -7.51
CA SER A 62 4.40 6.84 -8.08
C SER A 62 3.24 6.92 -9.07
N ASP A 63 2.96 5.81 -9.75
CA ASP A 63 1.77 5.66 -10.58
C ASP A 63 0.73 4.72 -9.94
N ARG A 64 -0.53 4.82 -10.39
CA ARG A 64 -1.62 3.95 -9.95
C ARG A 64 -2.66 3.70 -11.04
N LEU A 65 -3.39 2.59 -10.87
CA LEU A 65 -4.57 2.24 -11.65
C LEU A 65 -5.67 1.81 -10.68
N GLY A 66 -6.84 2.46 -10.73
CA GLY A 66 -8.02 2.03 -9.99
C GLY A 66 -8.82 1.00 -10.77
N LEU A 67 -9.22 -0.10 -10.13
CA LEU A 67 -10.16 -1.08 -10.72
C LEU A 67 -11.60 -0.85 -10.27
N ASN A 68 -11.79 -0.44 -9.02
CA ASN A 68 -13.07 -0.04 -8.45
C ASN A 68 -12.84 0.98 -7.32
N GLU A 69 -13.85 1.26 -6.51
CA GLU A 69 -13.80 2.25 -5.44
C GLU A 69 -12.75 1.95 -4.35
N ARG A 70 -12.28 0.70 -4.23
CA ARG A 70 -11.39 0.25 -3.15
C ARG A 70 -10.14 -0.50 -3.61
N LEU A 71 -10.15 -1.09 -4.80
CA LEU A 71 -9.04 -1.86 -5.33
C LEU A 71 -8.26 -1.05 -6.35
N ARG A 72 -6.95 -0.95 -6.12
CA ARG A 72 -6.00 -0.20 -6.96
C ARG A 72 -4.69 -0.97 -7.10
N PHE A 73 -4.11 -0.94 -8.30
CA PHE A 73 -2.72 -1.31 -8.53
C PHE A 73 -1.83 -0.10 -8.28
N LEU A 74 -0.71 -0.34 -7.62
CA LEU A 74 0.35 0.64 -7.37
C LEU A 74 1.59 0.17 -8.13
N ARG A 75 2.19 1.07 -8.90
CA ARG A 75 3.40 0.78 -9.68
C ARG A 75 4.49 1.76 -9.28
N TYR A 76 5.67 1.20 -9.03
CA TYR A 76 6.85 1.93 -8.60
C TYR A 76 8.03 1.53 -9.48
N ASP A 77 8.58 2.52 -10.19
CA ASP A 77 9.85 2.44 -10.90
C ASP A 77 11.02 2.90 -10.01
N PRO A 78 12.29 2.63 -10.39
CA PRO A 78 13.44 3.07 -9.63
C PRO A 78 13.42 4.57 -9.28
N GLY A 79 13.54 4.87 -7.99
CA GLY A 79 13.51 6.24 -7.45
C GLY A 79 12.11 6.76 -7.10
N GLN A 80 11.05 5.98 -7.38
CA GLN A 80 9.70 6.32 -6.93
C GLN A 80 9.46 5.87 -5.48
N TYR A 81 8.64 6.63 -4.77
CA TYR A 81 8.33 6.46 -3.35
C TYR A 81 6.94 7.03 -3.02
N PHE A 82 6.52 6.74 -1.79
CA PHE A 82 5.43 7.41 -1.12
C PHE A 82 5.87 7.62 0.33
N GLU A 83 5.91 8.86 0.78
CA GLU A 83 6.33 9.23 2.13
C GLU A 83 5.48 8.54 3.22
N PRO A 84 6.02 8.39 4.45
CA PRO A 84 5.25 7.88 5.58
C PRO A 84 3.94 8.64 5.78
N HIS A 85 2.85 7.89 5.92
CA HIS A 85 1.50 8.42 6.11
C HIS A 85 0.62 7.39 6.82
N MET A 86 -0.59 7.84 7.16
CA MET A 86 -1.68 6.95 7.60
C MET A 86 -2.68 6.82 6.45
N ASP A 87 -3.15 5.60 6.20
CA ASP A 87 -4.25 5.40 5.28
C ASP A 87 -5.53 6.03 5.84
N GLY A 88 -6.26 6.73 4.98
CA GLY A 88 -7.57 7.27 5.31
C GLY A 88 -8.67 6.21 5.18
N GLU A 89 -9.78 6.44 5.87
CA GLU A 89 -10.98 5.61 5.75
C GLU A 89 -11.69 5.86 4.40
N PHE A 90 -12.15 4.79 3.77
CA PHE A 90 -13.15 4.88 2.71
C PHE A 90 -14.55 4.87 3.32
N HIS A 91 -15.39 5.82 2.92
CA HIS A 91 -16.82 5.87 3.26
C HIS A 91 -17.64 5.73 1.98
N ARG A 92 -18.62 4.81 1.97
CA ARG A 92 -19.49 4.62 0.80
C ARG A 92 -20.55 5.72 0.74
N ASN A 93 -20.60 6.40 -0.40
CA ASN A 93 -21.50 7.53 -0.65
C ASN A 93 -22.89 7.11 -1.18
N ASP A 94 -23.51 6.10 -0.57
CA ASP A 94 -24.86 5.61 -0.92
C ASP A 94 -25.85 5.66 0.25
N GLY A 95 -25.45 6.23 1.39
CA GLY A 95 -26.26 6.33 2.60
C GLY A 95 -26.21 5.09 3.50
N SER A 96 -25.45 4.05 3.14
CA SER A 96 -25.33 2.81 3.92
C SER A 96 -24.52 2.92 5.21
N ASN A 97 -23.75 4.00 5.40
CA ASN A 97 -22.78 4.16 6.48
C ASN A 97 -21.66 3.09 6.47
N GLU A 98 -21.41 2.45 5.32
CA GLU A 98 -20.31 1.50 5.14
C GLU A 98 -18.97 2.23 5.12
N GLN A 99 -18.01 1.76 5.94
CA GLN A 99 -16.65 2.29 5.98
C GLN A 99 -15.58 1.21 6.11
N SER A 100 -14.35 1.52 5.68
CA SER A 100 -13.19 0.63 5.80
C SER A 100 -12.32 0.96 7.01
N PHE A 101 -11.85 -0.06 7.72
CA PHE A 101 -10.93 0.08 8.86
C PHE A 101 -9.56 -0.58 8.63
N ILE A 102 -9.42 -1.34 7.55
CA ILE A 102 -8.25 -2.19 7.31
C ILE A 102 -7.80 -1.99 5.86
N THR A 103 -6.49 -1.82 5.69
CA THR A 103 -5.82 -1.89 4.39
C THR A 103 -5.27 -3.30 4.17
N ILE A 104 -5.43 -3.80 2.95
CA ILE A 104 -4.74 -5.00 2.47
C ILE A 104 -3.83 -4.57 1.33
N GLN A 105 -2.53 -4.86 1.46
CA GLN A 105 -1.55 -4.63 0.41
C GLN A 105 -0.98 -5.97 -0.04
N LEU A 106 -1.19 -6.29 -1.32
CA LEU A 106 -0.70 -7.52 -1.94
C LEU A 106 0.49 -7.17 -2.84
N TYR A 107 1.60 -7.85 -2.64
CA TYR A 107 2.80 -7.68 -3.47
C TYR A 107 2.77 -8.68 -4.62
N LEU A 108 2.90 -8.17 -5.85
CA LEU A 108 2.78 -9.00 -7.05
C LEU A 108 4.14 -9.35 -7.66
N ASN A 109 5.22 -8.76 -7.16
CA ASN A 109 6.59 -9.05 -7.60
C ASN A 109 7.60 -8.80 -6.47
N GLU A 110 8.79 -9.33 -6.67
CA GLU A 110 9.93 -9.19 -5.76
C GLU A 110 11.25 -9.13 -6.55
N GLY A 111 12.39 -9.14 -5.86
CA GLY A 111 13.71 -9.22 -6.50
C GLY A 111 14.33 -7.87 -6.86
N TYR A 112 13.84 -6.78 -6.27
CA TYR A 112 14.38 -5.43 -6.44
C TYR A 112 14.97 -4.88 -5.13
N LYS A 113 15.79 -3.84 -5.26
CA LYS A 113 16.37 -3.12 -4.11
C LYS A 113 15.43 -2.00 -3.68
N GLY A 114 15.06 -1.97 -2.39
CA GLY A 114 14.14 -0.97 -1.83
C GLY A 114 12.67 -1.40 -1.94
N GLY A 115 11.75 -0.44 -1.89
CA GLY A 115 10.30 -0.68 -2.08
C GLY A 115 9.58 -1.34 -0.91
N ALA A 116 10.20 -1.44 0.27
CA ALA A 116 9.55 -1.98 1.46
C ALA A 116 8.48 -1.03 2.00
N THR A 117 7.27 -1.55 2.25
CA THR A 117 6.33 -0.87 3.16
C THR A 117 6.93 -0.93 4.55
N THR A 118 7.20 0.23 5.14
CA THR A 118 7.94 0.32 6.39
C THR A 118 7.04 0.92 7.46
N PHE A 119 6.82 0.20 8.55
CA PHE A 119 6.20 0.77 9.74
C PHE A 119 7.24 1.61 10.46
N VAL A 120 6.96 2.90 10.62
CA VAL A 120 7.93 3.88 11.12
C VAL A 120 7.83 4.07 12.63
N HIS A 121 8.98 4.16 13.30
CA HIS A 121 9.04 4.65 14.67
C HIS A 121 9.04 6.19 14.65
N TYR A 122 8.25 6.82 15.51
CA TYR A 122 8.03 8.27 15.44
C TYR A 122 9.27 9.14 15.70
N SER A 123 10.25 8.63 16.45
CA SER A 123 11.44 9.40 16.86
C SER A 123 12.79 8.72 16.62
N ASP A 124 12.81 7.48 16.15
CA ASP A 124 14.03 6.67 16.07
C ASP A 124 13.95 5.74 14.85
N CYS A 125 14.42 6.23 13.71
CA CYS A 125 14.34 5.49 12.45
C CYS A 125 15.10 4.16 12.46
N THR A 126 16.02 3.94 13.42
CA THR A 126 16.73 2.65 13.56
C THR A 126 15.80 1.53 14.03
N ARG A 127 14.65 1.89 14.59
CA ARG A 127 13.60 0.97 15.05
C ARG A 127 12.50 0.73 14.02
N ASN A 128 12.62 1.30 12.82
CA ASN A 128 11.66 1.05 11.74
C ASN A 128 11.58 -0.44 11.42
N VAL A 129 10.38 -0.90 11.08
CA VAL A 129 10.09 -2.31 10.78
C VAL A 129 9.73 -2.42 9.30
N PRO A 130 10.68 -2.81 8.42
CA PRO A 130 10.41 -2.96 7.00
C PRO A 130 9.71 -4.29 6.70
N CYS A 131 8.67 -4.22 5.88
CA CYS A 131 8.06 -5.38 5.21
C CYS A 131 8.56 -5.42 3.77
N VAL A 132 9.61 -6.21 3.53
CA VAL A 132 10.17 -6.40 2.19
C VAL A 132 9.16 -7.13 1.32
N PRO A 133 8.83 -6.62 0.11
CA PRO A 133 7.87 -7.26 -0.78
C PRO A 133 8.31 -8.67 -1.16
N ARG A 134 7.35 -9.58 -1.16
CA ARG A 134 7.51 -10.97 -1.62
C ARG A 134 6.38 -11.27 -2.58
N THR A 135 6.65 -12.05 -3.62
CA THR A 135 5.62 -12.34 -4.63
C THR A 135 4.53 -13.21 -4.01
N GLY A 136 3.28 -12.72 -4.07
CA GLY A 136 2.09 -13.41 -3.56
C GLY A 136 2.03 -13.42 -2.05
#